data_AF-A0A9N8Z172-F1
#
_entry.id   AF-A0A9N8Z172-F1
#
_cell.length_a   1.000
_cell.length_b   1.000
_cell.length_c   1.000
_cell.angle_alpha   90.00
_cell.angle_beta   90.00
_cell.angle_gamma   90.00
#
_symmetry.space_group_name_H-M   'P 1'
#
loop_
_entity.id
_entity.type
_entity.pdbx_description
1 polymer ?
#
loop_
_entity_poly.entity_id
_entity_poly.type
_entity_poly.pdbx_seq_one_letter_code
_entity_poly.pdbx_strand_id
1 'polypeptide(L)'
;MIQPLPNFSKLSPSVIRILGLNPGKFTLQGTNTYLIGTGTERILLDTGEGLPEYLSLLSQTLKELGGAENIRISDILISHWHHDHIGGVEGIIKYTEETLRHAPPNVHKNPDPKHDSTYHFPLHPITENQIFKTQGATLRAIHTPGHTEDHMAFYLEEEKVLFTADCVLGEGTTVFTDLKAYLESLEKLRRVIGGSDKSDNARIYPGHGPVVENGDEKLEEYILHRKQREQEILDILENSDDNGITPREIVKILYANYPEEVWLAAEQNVILHLLKLESDGKDSFFYNKTYRSLTIPFPSPRLATIAARVLSVDKELKSNEVLRTIHAKDEELLVEFKCSSVRMLRVSVNSLMDMVIMVTRTMDVFDGWTPGELDK
;
A
#
# COMPACT_ATOMS: atom_id res chain seq x y z
N MET A 1 -13.82 -10.03 22.16
CA MET A 1 -13.97 -8.74 22.86
C MET A 1 -12.60 -8.11 22.93
N ILE A 2 -12.48 -6.86 22.53
CA ILE A 2 -11.21 -6.11 22.54
C ILE A 2 -10.80 -5.86 24.00
N GLN A 3 -9.51 -6.04 24.33
CA GLN A 3 -9.02 -5.85 25.69
C GLN A 3 -9.19 -4.39 26.14
N PRO A 4 -9.72 -4.10 27.34
CA PRO A 4 -9.77 -2.72 27.83
C PRO A 4 -8.35 -2.20 28.11
N LEU A 5 -8.08 -0.97 27.69
CA LEU A 5 -6.80 -0.29 27.91
C LEU A 5 -7.01 0.93 28.80
N PRO A 6 -6.15 1.14 29.83
CA PRO A 6 -6.20 2.38 30.59
C PRO A 6 -5.78 3.57 29.71
N ASN A 7 -6.45 4.71 29.91
CA ASN A 7 -6.18 5.96 29.20
C ASN A 7 -4.73 6.44 29.37
N PHE A 8 -4.13 6.11 30.51
CA PHE A 8 -2.73 6.41 30.85
C PHE A 8 -2.05 5.13 31.36
N SER A 9 -0.84 4.86 30.90
CA SER A 9 -0.02 3.76 31.41
C SER A 9 1.47 4.08 31.33
N LYS A 10 2.18 3.93 32.44
CA LYS A 10 3.65 3.93 32.45
C LYS A 10 4.15 2.53 32.07
N LEU A 11 4.55 2.36 30.81
CA LEU A 11 4.96 1.07 30.26
C LEU A 11 6.38 0.69 30.68
N SER A 12 7.23 1.70 30.91
CA SER A 12 8.61 1.54 31.33
C SER A 12 9.13 2.80 32.05
N PRO A 13 10.38 2.83 32.53
CA PRO A 13 10.97 4.04 33.09
C PRO A 13 10.96 5.23 32.13
N SER A 14 11.13 5.00 30.82
CA SER A 14 11.24 6.06 29.81
C SER A 14 10.02 6.22 28.91
N VAL A 15 9.05 5.28 28.93
CA VAL A 15 7.89 5.31 28.03
C VAL A 15 6.57 5.34 28.79
N ILE A 16 5.74 6.31 28.43
CA ILE A 16 4.37 6.46 28.89
C ILE A 16 3.45 6.44 27.69
N ARG A 17 2.40 5.62 27.75
CA ARG A 17 1.34 5.59 26.76
C ARG A 17 0.16 6.43 27.21
N ILE A 18 -0.33 7.28 26.32
CA ILE A 18 -1.51 8.12 26.49
C ILE A 18 -2.47 7.80 25.33
N LEU A 19 -3.66 7.31 25.66
CA LEU A 19 -4.66 6.92 24.67
C LEU A 19 -5.32 8.17 24.07
N GLY A 20 -5.50 8.19 22.74
CA GLY A 20 -6.11 9.28 21.97
C GLY A 20 -7.61 9.48 22.23
N LEU A 21 -8.23 8.59 23.03
CA LEU A 21 -9.65 8.61 23.40
C LEU A 21 -10.62 8.58 22.21
N ASN A 22 -10.18 8.02 21.10
CA ASN A 22 -10.87 7.89 19.83
C ASN A 22 -11.13 6.42 19.47
N PRO A 23 -11.90 5.65 20.27
CA PRO A 23 -12.16 4.25 19.98
C PRO A 23 -12.97 4.08 18.70
N GLY A 24 -12.67 3.04 17.92
CA GLY A 24 -13.26 2.87 16.60
C GLY A 24 -12.92 1.54 15.96
N LYS A 25 -13.55 1.28 14.80
CA LYS A 25 -13.33 0.04 14.05
C LYS A 25 -11.87 -0.14 13.63
N PHE A 26 -11.20 0.96 13.30
CA PHE A 26 -9.81 0.97 12.83
C PHE A 26 -8.81 1.32 13.94
N THR A 27 -9.23 2.15 14.90
CA THR A 27 -8.39 2.63 16.00
C THR A 27 -8.47 1.76 17.27
N LEU A 28 -9.31 0.71 17.27
CA LEU A 28 -9.55 -0.19 18.39
C LEU A 28 -10.02 0.56 19.64
N GLN A 29 -9.22 0.53 20.72
CA GLN A 29 -9.48 1.29 21.96
C GLN A 29 -9.21 2.80 21.79
N GLY A 30 -8.47 3.18 20.75
CA GLY A 30 -7.97 4.53 20.47
C GLY A 30 -6.50 4.49 20.02
N THR A 31 -6.00 5.62 19.52
CA THR A 31 -4.58 5.75 19.14
C THR A 31 -3.70 5.73 20.38
N ASN A 32 -2.69 4.87 20.41
CA ASN A 32 -1.64 4.91 21.40
C ASN A 32 -0.64 5.99 21.01
N THR A 33 -0.66 7.10 21.75
CA THR A 33 0.42 8.09 21.68
C THR A 33 1.45 7.79 22.77
N TYR A 34 2.72 8.10 22.53
CA TYR A 34 3.80 7.77 23.46
C TYR A 34 4.63 8.98 23.85
N LEU A 35 4.66 9.28 25.15
CA LEU A 35 5.55 10.29 25.73
C LEU A 35 6.83 9.60 26.21
N ILE A 36 7.95 9.98 25.60
CA ILE A 36 9.23 9.27 25.67
C ILE A 36 10.31 10.17 26.28
N GLY A 37 11.08 9.61 27.21
CA GLY A 37 12.17 10.26 27.94
C GLY A 37 11.93 10.34 29.44
N THR A 38 13.01 10.51 30.20
CA THR A 38 13.00 10.62 31.67
C THR A 38 13.20 12.04 32.19
N GLY A 39 13.66 12.96 31.33
CA GLY A 39 13.94 14.34 31.68
C GLY A 39 12.74 15.28 31.59
N THR A 40 13.05 16.57 31.66
CA THR A 40 12.13 17.70 31.48
C THR A 40 11.83 18.00 30.01
N GLU A 41 12.68 17.58 29.08
CA GLU A 41 12.37 17.57 27.66
C GLU A 41 11.95 16.16 27.25
N ARG A 42 10.87 16.02 26.50
CA ARG A 42 10.34 14.71 26.08
C ARG A 42 9.89 14.73 24.63
N ILE A 43 9.94 13.56 24.02
CA ILE A 43 9.47 13.33 22.66
C ILE A 43 8.05 12.77 22.75
N LEU A 44 7.13 13.30 21.96
CA LEU A 44 5.80 12.71 21.78
C LEU A 44 5.75 11.99 20.42
N LEU A 45 5.38 10.71 20.42
CA LEU A 45 5.11 9.95 19.20
C LEU A 45 3.60 9.86 18.97
N ASP A 46 3.16 10.37 17.82
CA ASP A 46 1.77 10.53 17.40
C ASP A 46 0.91 11.38 18.36
N THR A 47 -0.27 11.81 17.88
CA THR A 47 -1.04 12.90 18.51
C THR A 47 -2.56 12.64 18.58
N GLY A 48 -3.03 11.47 18.16
CA GLY A 48 -4.47 11.18 18.11
C GLY A 48 -5.18 11.99 17.02
N GLU A 49 -6.52 11.95 17.02
CA GLU A 49 -7.40 12.72 16.12
C GLU A 49 -7.51 14.21 16.51
N GLY A 50 -6.90 14.64 17.62
CA GLY A 50 -7.03 16.01 18.13
C GLY A 50 -8.31 16.28 18.93
N LEU A 51 -8.87 15.24 19.56
CA LEU A 51 -10.00 15.39 20.48
C LEU A 51 -9.63 16.27 21.70
N PRO A 52 -10.50 17.20 22.13
CA PRO A 52 -10.25 18.04 23.32
C PRO A 52 -9.97 17.23 24.60
N GLU A 53 -10.60 16.08 24.75
CA GLU A 53 -10.43 15.16 25.87
C GLU A 53 -9.03 14.56 25.91
N TYR A 54 -8.44 14.26 24.75
CA TYR A 54 -7.04 13.81 24.66
C TYR A 54 -6.08 14.90 25.11
N LEU A 55 -6.27 16.14 24.68
CA LEU A 55 -5.43 17.26 25.12
C LEU A 55 -5.53 17.49 26.63
N SER A 56 -6.72 17.29 27.19
CA SER A 56 -6.96 17.36 28.64
C SER A 56 -6.22 16.24 29.39
N LEU A 57 -6.23 15.03 28.84
CA LEU A 57 -5.50 13.87 29.38
C LEU A 57 -3.97 14.04 29.27
N LEU A 58 -3.47 14.57 28.15
CA LEU A 58 -2.05 14.91 27.99
C LEU A 58 -1.61 15.95 29.02
N SER A 59 -2.39 17.02 29.19
CA SER A 59 -2.18 18.05 30.22
C SER A 59 -2.14 17.45 31.63
N GLN A 60 -3.08 16.56 31.97
CA GLN A 60 -3.08 15.85 33.25
C GLN A 60 -1.82 14.98 33.42
N THR A 61 -1.45 14.25 32.38
CA THR A 61 -0.27 13.38 32.38
C THR A 61 1.01 14.18 32.66
N LEU A 62 1.19 15.34 32.00
CA LEU A 62 2.34 16.21 32.22
C LEU A 62 2.37 16.76 33.67
N LYS A 63 1.21 17.06 34.27
CA LYS A 63 1.12 17.47 35.68
C LYS A 63 1.54 16.36 36.63
N GLU A 64 1.07 15.13 36.42
CA GLU A 64 1.39 13.98 37.27
C GLU A 64 2.88 13.62 37.28
N LEU A 65 3.60 13.92 36.20
CA LEU A 65 5.03 13.58 36.05
C LEU A 65 6.00 14.57 36.70
N GLY A 66 5.53 15.72 37.17
CA GLY A 66 6.38 16.75 37.77
C GLY A 66 5.93 18.19 37.57
N GLY A 67 4.68 18.42 37.14
CA GLY A 67 4.15 19.74 36.79
C GLY A 67 4.26 19.99 35.28
N ALA A 68 3.15 20.37 34.63
CA ALA A 68 3.11 20.57 33.18
C ALA A 68 4.00 21.74 32.73
N GLU A 69 4.24 22.70 33.61
CA GLU A 69 5.17 23.81 33.42
C GLU A 69 6.64 23.38 33.41
N ASN A 70 6.97 22.21 33.96
CA ASN A 70 8.34 21.70 34.09
C ASN A 70 8.71 20.68 33.01
N ILE A 71 7.72 20.13 32.29
CA ILE A 71 7.95 19.17 31.21
C ILE A 71 7.55 19.81 29.89
N ARG A 72 8.53 19.99 29.01
CA ARG A 72 8.33 20.45 27.63
C ARG A 72 8.34 19.25 26.68
N ILE A 73 7.36 19.21 25.78
CA ILE A 73 7.43 18.36 24.59
C ILE A 73 8.36 19.06 23.60
N SER A 74 9.58 18.53 23.41
CA SER A 74 10.59 19.15 22.53
C SER A 74 10.34 18.85 21.07
N ASP A 75 9.89 17.64 20.79
CA ASP A 75 9.68 17.11 19.45
C ASP A 75 8.41 16.27 19.43
N ILE A 76 7.65 16.40 18.35
CA ILE A 76 6.57 15.49 17.98
C ILE A 76 7.07 14.68 16.79
N LEU A 77 7.09 13.35 16.90
CA LEU A 77 7.36 12.45 15.80
C LEU A 77 6.01 11.91 15.31
N ILE A 78 5.76 12.02 14.02
CA ILE A 78 4.56 11.49 13.38
C ILE A 78 4.93 10.26 12.58
N SER A 79 4.25 9.15 12.87
CA SER A 79 4.45 7.89 12.16
C SER A 79 3.99 7.96 10.71
N HIS A 80 2.82 8.54 10.43
CA HIS A 80 2.28 8.70 9.08
C HIS A 80 1.12 9.72 9.01
N TRP A 81 0.62 9.99 7.80
CA TRP A 81 -0.38 11.04 7.53
C TRP A 81 -1.80 10.79 8.05
N HIS A 82 -2.17 9.56 8.43
CA HIS A 82 -3.55 9.28 8.85
C HIS A 82 -3.97 10.19 10.02
N HIS A 83 -5.22 10.63 9.96
CA HIS A 83 -5.72 11.71 10.81
C HIS A 83 -5.64 11.38 12.30
N ASP A 84 -5.80 10.12 12.66
CA ASP A 84 -5.73 9.65 14.03
C ASP A 84 -4.32 9.55 14.60
N HIS A 85 -3.28 9.81 13.80
CA HIS A 85 -1.90 9.95 14.26
C HIS A 85 -1.41 11.40 14.25
N ILE A 86 -1.87 12.22 13.31
CA ILE A 86 -1.40 13.62 13.13
C ILE A 86 -2.41 14.70 13.56
N GLY A 87 -3.68 14.35 13.74
CA GLY A 87 -4.78 15.30 13.93
C GLY A 87 -4.63 16.21 15.15
N GLY A 88 -3.94 15.74 16.20
CA GLY A 88 -3.73 16.51 17.42
C GLY A 88 -2.62 17.55 17.40
N VAL A 89 -1.78 17.60 16.34
CA VAL A 89 -0.59 18.48 16.30
C VAL A 89 -0.92 19.95 16.56
N GLU A 90 -1.88 20.53 15.83
CA GLU A 90 -2.24 21.96 15.99
C GLU A 90 -2.73 22.28 17.40
N GLY A 91 -3.55 21.39 17.97
CA GLY A 91 -4.05 21.52 19.33
C GLY A 91 -2.93 21.49 20.38
N ILE A 92 -1.94 20.62 20.18
CA ILE A 92 -0.77 20.52 21.07
C ILE A 92 0.11 21.77 20.94
N ILE A 93 0.43 22.22 19.72
CA ILE A 93 1.22 23.45 19.50
C ILE A 93 0.56 24.62 20.22
N LYS A 94 -0.74 24.83 19.98
CA LYS A 94 -1.51 25.91 20.61
C LYS A 94 -1.48 25.81 22.14
N TYR A 95 -1.66 24.61 22.69
CA TYR A 95 -1.60 24.38 24.13
C TYR A 95 -0.20 24.69 24.70
N THR A 96 0.86 24.24 24.04
CA THR A 96 2.25 24.49 24.44
C THR A 96 2.57 25.98 24.45
N GLU A 97 2.18 26.72 23.40
CA GLU A 97 2.47 28.15 23.27
C GLU A 97 1.58 29.03 24.17
N GLU A 98 0.26 28.83 24.13
CA GLU A 98 -0.69 29.72 24.80
C GLU A 98 -0.88 29.36 26.28
N THR A 99 -0.88 28.07 26.63
CA THR A 99 -1.16 27.60 28.00
C THR A 99 0.11 27.36 28.80
N LEU A 100 1.05 26.58 28.26
CA LEU A 100 2.31 26.29 28.97
C LEU A 100 3.36 27.41 28.84
N ARG A 101 3.21 28.30 27.84
CA ARG A 101 4.20 29.32 27.46
C ARG A 101 5.60 28.73 27.22
N HIS A 102 5.65 27.52 26.67
CA HIS A 102 6.87 26.88 26.22
C HIS A 102 7.09 27.17 24.73
N ALA A 103 8.32 26.97 24.25
CA ALA A 103 8.56 26.92 22.81
C ALA A 103 7.76 25.77 22.18
N PRO A 104 7.15 25.95 20.99
CA PRO A 104 6.43 24.89 20.31
C PRO A 104 7.36 23.72 19.99
N PRO A 105 6.85 22.47 19.99
CA PRO A 105 7.65 21.31 19.59
C PRO A 105 8.03 21.39 18.11
N ASN A 106 9.19 20.84 17.75
CA ASN A 106 9.49 20.56 16.35
C ASN A 106 8.65 19.37 15.90
N VAL A 107 7.86 19.52 14.83
CA VAL A 107 7.04 18.43 14.30
C VAL A 107 7.81 17.75 13.17
N HIS A 108 8.10 16.47 13.34
CA HIS A 108 8.84 15.67 12.37
C HIS A 108 7.94 14.62 11.74
N LYS A 109 8.01 14.50 10.41
CA LYS A 109 7.27 13.50 9.63
C LYS A 109 8.05 13.14 8.37
N ASN A 110 7.95 11.90 7.90
CA ASN A 110 8.44 11.56 6.57
C ASN A 110 7.56 12.25 5.49
N PRO A 111 8.15 12.92 4.48
CA PRO A 111 7.36 13.70 3.53
C PRO A 111 6.31 12.87 2.76
N ASP A 112 5.10 13.42 2.68
CA ASP A 112 4.04 13.00 1.76
C ASP A 112 3.40 14.24 1.13
N PRO A 113 3.89 14.68 -0.05
CA PRO A 113 3.41 15.90 -0.68
C PRO A 113 1.89 15.95 -0.93
N LYS A 114 1.20 14.79 -0.98
CA LYS A 114 -0.26 14.74 -1.22
C LYS A 114 -1.05 15.24 -0.01
N HIS A 115 -0.58 14.93 1.19
CA HIS A 115 -1.28 15.26 2.44
C HIS A 115 -0.62 16.43 3.16
N ASP A 116 0.71 16.60 3.04
CA ASP A 116 1.47 17.60 3.77
C ASP A 116 1.02 19.04 3.48
N SER A 117 0.50 19.31 2.26
CA SER A 117 -0.02 20.63 1.89
C SER A 117 -1.26 21.07 2.67
N THR A 118 -1.89 20.16 3.43
CA THR A 118 -3.10 20.45 4.22
C THR A 118 -2.79 20.96 5.64
N TYR A 119 -1.54 20.86 6.09
CA TYR A 119 -1.13 21.23 7.43
C TYR A 119 -0.59 22.67 7.47
N HIS A 120 -0.93 23.40 8.54
CA HIS A 120 -0.57 24.81 8.70
C HIS A 120 0.55 25.04 9.73
N PHE A 121 1.40 24.04 9.94
CA PHE A 121 2.55 24.07 10.84
C PHE A 121 3.81 23.56 10.12
N PRO A 122 5.02 23.97 10.54
CA PRO A 122 6.25 23.52 9.90
C PRO A 122 6.48 22.03 10.13
N LEU A 123 6.74 21.31 9.05
CA LEU A 123 7.14 19.90 9.08
C LEU A 123 8.64 19.77 8.82
N HIS A 124 9.32 19.06 9.72
CA HIS A 124 10.71 18.66 9.56
C HIS A 124 10.78 17.25 8.98
N PRO A 125 11.44 17.04 7.82
CA PRO A 125 11.48 15.73 7.19
C PRO A 125 12.25 14.73 8.05
N ILE A 126 11.65 13.56 8.27
CA ILE A 126 12.36 12.42 8.86
C ILE A 126 13.05 11.62 7.75
N THR A 127 14.27 11.20 7.99
CA THR A 127 15.03 10.31 7.10
C THR A 127 15.31 8.96 7.76
N GLU A 128 15.50 7.93 6.94
CA GLU A 128 15.90 6.59 7.39
C GLU A 128 17.16 6.65 8.28
N ASN A 129 17.14 5.94 9.41
CA ASN A 129 18.17 5.93 10.45
C ASN A 129 18.44 7.26 11.16
N GLN A 130 17.62 8.29 10.97
CA GLN A 130 17.71 9.52 11.76
C GLN A 130 17.53 9.22 13.25
N ILE A 131 18.36 9.86 14.07
CA ILE A 131 18.37 9.67 15.52
C ILE A 131 17.74 10.88 16.21
N PHE A 132 16.76 10.62 17.07
CA PHE A 132 16.16 11.59 17.98
C PHE A 132 16.56 11.25 19.40
N LYS A 133 17.04 12.24 20.16
CA LYS A 133 17.54 12.04 21.52
C LYS A 133 16.81 12.94 22.50
N THR A 134 16.49 12.36 23.64
CA THR A 134 16.16 13.09 24.86
C THR A 134 16.82 12.39 26.06
N GLN A 135 16.75 12.96 27.25
CA GLN A 135 17.30 12.34 28.45
C GLN A 135 16.68 10.94 28.66
N GLY A 136 17.52 9.91 28.65
CA GLY A 136 17.12 8.52 28.89
C GLY A 136 16.43 7.82 27.72
N ALA A 137 16.44 8.39 26.51
CA ALA A 137 15.90 7.73 25.32
C ALA A 137 16.59 8.18 24.02
N THR A 138 16.93 7.20 23.18
CA THR A 138 17.47 7.34 21.84
C THR A 138 16.58 6.58 20.86
N LEU A 139 15.83 7.32 20.04
CA LEU A 139 14.95 6.78 19.01
C LEU A 139 15.64 6.81 17.66
N ARG A 140 15.68 5.66 16.99
CA ARG A 140 16.12 5.54 15.60
C ARG A 140 14.92 5.37 14.69
N ALA A 141 14.81 6.24 13.70
CA ALA A 141 13.74 6.21 12.71
C ALA A 141 13.99 5.12 11.66
N ILE A 142 12.95 4.37 11.29
CA ILE A 142 13.00 3.27 10.33
C ILE A 142 11.85 3.48 9.34
N HIS A 143 12.17 3.71 8.06
CA HIS A 143 11.17 3.87 7.03
C HIS A 143 10.53 2.51 6.74
N THR A 144 9.22 2.41 6.96
CA THR A 144 8.45 1.16 6.87
C THR A 144 7.22 1.34 5.99
N PRO A 145 7.40 1.64 4.69
CA PRO A 145 6.29 1.85 3.78
C PRO A 145 5.45 0.59 3.61
N GLY A 146 4.21 0.77 3.18
CA GLY A 146 3.29 -0.31 2.84
C GLY A 146 1.91 -0.09 3.43
N HIS A 147 1.83 0.27 4.72
CA HIS A 147 0.59 0.80 5.28
C HIS A 147 0.21 2.10 4.57
N THR A 148 1.10 3.08 4.66
CA THR A 148 1.18 4.27 3.81
C THR A 148 2.60 4.41 3.26
N GLU A 149 2.80 5.27 2.27
CA GLU A 149 4.13 5.51 1.65
C GLU A 149 5.10 6.21 2.62
N ASP A 150 4.57 7.10 3.47
CA ASP A 150 5.32 7.88 4.44
C ASP A 150 5.54 7.18 5.78
N HIS A 151 5.06 5.96 5.97
CA HIS A 151 5.04 5.31 7.28
C HIS A 151 6.45 5.14 7.90
N MET A 152 6.59 5.56 9.15
CA MET A 152 7.79 5.46 9.97
C MET A 152 7.53 4.64 11.23
N ALA A 153 8.42 3.69 11.48
CA ALA A 153 8.57 3.04 12.78
C ALA A 153 9.76 3.65 13.53
N PHE A 154 9.82 3.44 14.84
CA PHE A 154 10.94 3.92 15.65
C PHE A 154 11.46 2.82 16.57
N TYR A 155 12.78 2.72 16.72
CA TYR A 155 13.41 1.79 17.64
C TYR A 155 14.05 2.54 18.81
N LEU A 156 13.65 2.19 20.03
CA LEU A 156 14.23 2.70 21.27
C LEU A 156 15.41 1.83 21.68
N GLU A 157 16.62 2.38 21.57
CA GLU A 157 17.86 1.62 21.74
C GLU A 157 18.05 1.12 23.17
N GLU A 158 17.72 1.93 24.17
CA GLU A 158 17.96 1.61 25.58
C GLU A 158 17.09 0.46 26.10
N GLU A 159 15.86 0.34 25.60
CA GLU A 159 14.89 -0.68 26.04
C GLU A 159 14.66 -1.78 25.01
N LYS A 160 15.30 -1.68 23.83
CA LYS A 160 15.12 -2.57 22.68
C LYS A 160 13.65 -2.74 22.29
N VAL A 161 12.91 -1.63 22.21
CA VAL A 161 11.49 -1.62 21.88
C VAL A 161 11.26 -1.05 20.49
N LEU A 162 10.36 -1.66 19.73
CA LEU A 162 9.86 -1.11 18.47
C LEU A 162 8.53 -0.38 18.68
N PHE A 163 8.46 0.87 18.26
CA PHE A 163 7.20 1.56 18.01
C PHE A 163 6.79 1.32 16.56
N THR A 164 5.68 0.62 16.36
CA THR A 164 5.28 0.14 15.02
C THR A 164 4.14 0.91 14.39
N ALA A 165 3.50 1.84 15.13
CA ALA A 165 2.30 2.53 14.70
C ALA A 165 1.33 1.52 14.04
N ASP A 166 0.97 1.74 12.77
CA ASP A 166 0.01 0.91 12.04
C ASP A 166 0.64 -0.18 11.18
N CYS A 167 1.96 -0.31 11.19
CA CYS A 167 2.64 -1.42 10.54
C CYS A 167 2.32 -2.76 11.24
N VAL A 168 2.29 -2.78 12.57
CA VAL A 168 1.93 -3.94 13.39
C VAL A 168 1.07 -3.46 14.56
N LEU A 169 -0.08 -4.10 14.78
CA LEU A 169 -1.04 -3.74 15.82
C LEU A 169 -0.91 -4.70 17.02
N GLY A 170 -1.41 -4.25 18.17
CA GLY A 170 -1.47 -5.06 19.39
C GLY A 170 -2.50 -6.19 19.34
N GLU A 171 -3.58 -5.98 18.60
CA GLU A 171 -4.67 -6.93 18.41
C GLU A 171 -5.11 -6.92 16.94
N GLY A 172 -5.48 -8.09 16.41
CA GLY A 172 -5.98 -8.22 15.06
C GLY A 172 -4.90 -8.05 13.97
N THR A 173 -5.30 -7.45 12.85
CA THR A 173 -4.47 -7.23 11.66
C THR A 173 -4.60 -5.77 11.22
N THR A 174 -3.56 -5.25 10.55
CA THR A 174 -3.61 -3.93 9.90
C THR A 174 -4.08 -4.00 8.44
N VAL A 175 -4.35 -2.84 7.87
CA VAL A 175 -4.57 -2.60 6.44
C VAL A 175 -3.28 -2.06 5.78
N PHE A 176 -3.19 -2.13 4.46
CA PHE A 176 -2.05 -1.62 3.72
C PHE A 176 -2.45 -1.24 2.30
N THR A 177 -1.65 -0.37 1.68
CA THR A 177 -1.82 0.14 0.32
C THR A 177 -0.87 -0.51 -0.68
N ASP A 178 0.26 -1.05 -0.21
CA ASP A 178 1.23 -1.82 -1.01
C ASP A 178 1.74 -3.02 -0.19
N LEU A 179 1.35 -4.23 -0.60
CA LEU A 179 1.72 -5.46 0.10
C LEU A 179 3.21 -5.79 -0.02
N LYS A 180 3.85 -5.46 -1.15
CA LYS A 180 5.27 -5.78 -1.38
C LYS A 180 6.12 -4.94 -0.45
N ALA A 181 5.92 -3.61 -0.48
CA ALA A 181 6.59 -2.69 0.43
C ALA A 181 6.31 -3.06 1.90
N TYR A 182 5.07 -3.42 2.23
CA TYR A 182 4.68 -3.83 3.57
C TYR A 182 5.45 -5.07 4.07
N LEU A 183 5.56 -6.13 3.25
CA LEU A 183 6.32 -7.33 3.61
C LEU A 183 7.82 -7.05 3.76
N GLU A 184 8.39 -6.22 2.89
CA GLU A 184 9.78 -5.78 3.00
C GLU A 184 10.03 -4.99 4.30
N SER A 185 9.06 -4.16 4.71
CA SER A 185 9.07 -3.44 5.98
C SER A 185 9.00 -4.36 7.19
N LEU A 186 8.14 -5.38 7.18
CA LEU A 186 8.07 -6.37 8.27
C LEU A 186 9.39 -7.14 8.42
N GLU A 187 9.98 -7.60 7.31
CA GLU A 187 11.29 -8.27 7.33
C GLU A 187 12.41 -7.31 7.77
N LYS A 188 12.32 -6.02 7.42
CA LYS A 188 13.25 -4.99 7.91
C LYS A 188 13.15 -4.84 9.43
N LEU A 189 11.95 -4.69 9.99
CA LEU A 189 11.71 -4.58 11.43
C LEU A 189 12.23 -5.83 12.18
N ARG A 190 11.97 -7.01 11.64
CA ARG A 190 12.48 -8.27 12.18
C ARG A 190 14.00 -8.32 12.22
N ARG A 191 14.70 -7.80 11.19
CA ARG A 191 16.18 -7.69 11.21
C ARG A 191 16.68 -6.70 12.26
N VAL A 192 15.94 -5.63 12.53
CA VAL A 192 16.30 -4.63 13.54
C VAL A 192 16.29 -5.23 14.95
N ILE A 193 15.32 -6.10 15.26
CA ILE A 193 15.20 -6.73 16.58
C ILE A 193 15.90 -8.10 16.68
N GLY A 194 16.08 -8.81 15.58
CA GLY A 194 16.56 -10.20 15.51
C GLY A 194 18.05 -10.43 15.77
N GLY A 195 18.62 -9.75 16.77
CA GLY A 195 20.00 -9.91 17.23
C GLY A 195 20.29 -11.28 17.90
N SER A 196 21.57 -11.60 18.06
CA SER A 196 22.16 -12.93 18.33
C SER A 196 21.71 -13.70 19.58
N ASP A 197 20.85 -13.16 20.44
CA ASP A 197 20.37 -13.83 21.65
C ASP A 197 18.84 -13.92 21.65
N LYS A 198 18.32 -15.11 21.29
CA LYS A 198 16.88 -15.41 21.24
C LYS A 198 16.18 -15.37 22.61
N SER A 199 16.91 -15.08 23.69
CA SER A 199 16.34 -14.97 25.04
C SER A 199 15.82 -13.57 25.39
N ASP A 200 16.09 -12.56 24.56
CA ASP A 200 15.67 -11.16 24.78
C ASP A 200 14.74 -10.71 23.64
N ASN A 201 13.48 -11.15 23.69
CA ASN A 201 12.47 -10.78 22.68
C ASN A 201 12.16 -9.29 22.80
N ALA A 202 12.31 -8.55 21.71
CA ALA A 202 11.96 -7.13 21.69
C ALA A 202 10.45 -6.96 21.83
N ARG A 203 10.03 -5.99 22.65
CA ARG A 203 8.61 -5.62 22.76
C ARG A 203 8.21 -4.70 21.61
N ILE A 204 6.94 -4.76 21.21
CA ILE A 204 6.33 -3.83 20.26
C ILE A 204 5.30 -2.95 20.99
N TYR A 205 5.41 -1.64 20.78
CA TYR A 205 4.48 -0.59 21.19
C TYR A 205 3.72 -0.09 19.94
N PRO A 206 2.52 -0.64 19.68
CA PRO A 206 1.79 -0.40 18.43
C PRO A 206 0.96 0.88 18.45
N GLY A 207 0.57 1.39 17.28
CA GLY A 207 -0.35 2.54 17.15
C GLY A 207 -1.73 2.26 17.73
N HIS A 208 -2.18 1.00 17.70
CA HIS A 208 -3.43 0.58 18.30
C HIS A 208 -3.29 -0.77 19.00
N GLY A 209 -4.08 -0.98 20.06
CA GLY A 209 -4.09 -2.22 20.82
C GLY A 209 -3.06 -2.29 21.95
N PRO A 210 -2.99 -3.43 22.66
CA PRO A 210 -2.09 -3.66 23.79
C PRO A 210 -0.62 -3.73 23.35
N VAL A 211 0.26 -3.65 24.34
CA VAL A 211 1.68 -3.97 24.15
C VAL A 211 1.81 -5.42 23.68
N VAL A 212 2.70 -5.65 22.73
CA VAL A 212 3.08 -6.98 22.28
C VAL A 212 4.40 -7.34 22.97
N GLU A 213 4.34 -8.34 23.85
CA GLU A 213 5.50 -8.76 24.65
C GLU A 213 6.55 -9.52 23.82
N ASN A 214 6.11 -10.24 22.79
CA ASN A 214 6.99 -10.98 21.88
C ASN A 214 6.89 -10.42 20.45
N GLY A 215 7.70 -9.41 20.16
CA GLY A 215 7.71 -8.72 18.87
C GLY A 215 8.19 -9.60 17.72
N ASP A 216 9.18 -10.46 17.96
CA ASP A 216 9.67 -11.42 16.95
C ASP A 216 8.58 -12.39 16.49
N GLU A 217 7.86 -13.00 17.43
CA GLU A 217 6.75 -13.90 17.10
C GLU A 217 5.62 -13.15 16.38
N LYS A 218 5.28 -11.93 16.81
CA LYS A 218 4.21 -11.14 16.18
C LYS A 218 4.56 -10.72 14.74
N LEU A 219 5.81 -10.32 14.48
CA LEU A 219 6.28 -10.00 13.13
C LEU A 219 6.26 -11.24 12.23
N GLU A 220 6.73 -12.39 12.73
CA GLU A 220 6.68 -13.65 11.99
C GLU A 220 5.23 -14.08 11.71
N GLU A 221 4.33 -13.96 12.68
CA GLU A 221 2.89 -14.21 12.53
C GLU A 221 2.31 -13.39 11.38
N TYR A 222 2.60 -12.08 11.34
CA TYR A 222 2.16 -11.18 10.29
C TYR A 222 2.71 -11.57 8.92
N ILE A 223 4.00 -11.89 8.82
CA ILE A 223 4.64 -12.32 7.57
C ILE A 223 4.02 -13.63 7.06
N LEU A 224 3.89 -14.63 7.94
CA LEU A 224 3.34 -15.93 7.60
C LEU A 224 1.88 -15.84 7.18
N HIS A 225 1.06 -15.05 7.87
CA HIS A 225 -0.34 -14.84 7.49
C HIS A 225 -0.46 -14.32 6.04
N ARG A 226 0.39 -13.39 5.62
CA ARG A 226 0.35 -12.86 4.25
C ARG A 226 0.88 -13.87 3.23
N LYS A 227 1.95 -14.59 3.55
CA LYS A 227 2.49 -15.65 2.67
C LYS A 227 1.48 -16.79 2.47
N GLN A 228 0.76 -17.18 3.52
CA GLN A 228 -0.32 -18.16 3.44
C GLN A 228 -1.43 -17.68 2.50
N ARG A 229 -1.92 -16.45 2.68
CA ARG A 229 -2.95 -15.86 1.80
C ARG A 229 -2.50 -15.79 0.35
N GLU A 230 -1.24 -15.42 0.10
CA GLU A 230 -0.67 -15.39 -1.24
C GLU A 230 -0.67 -16.79 -1.88
N GLN A 231 -0.31 -17.82 -1.12
CA GLN A 231 -0.34 -19.21 -1.61
C GLN A 231 -1.76 -19.67 -1.93
N GLU A 232 -2.73 -19.38 -1.06
CA GLU A 232 -4.15 -19.70 -1.31
C GLU A 232 -4.67 -19.05 -2.60
N ILE A 233 -4.25 -17.82 -2.90
CA ILE A 233 -4.60 -17.12 -4.15
C ILE A 233 -3.92 -17.79 -5.35
N LEU A 234 -2.64 -18.13 -5.25
CA LEU A 234 -1.92 -18.84 -6.31
C LEU A 234 -2.56 -20.19 -6.64
N ASP A 235 -2.94 -20.96 -5.61
CA ASP A 235 -3.61 -22.24 -5.78
C ASP A 235 -4.95 -22.08 -6.53
N ILE A 236 -5.71 -21.01 -6.27
CA ILE A 236 -6.95 -20.71 -7.00
C ILE A 236 -6.66 -20.34 -8.46
N LEU A 237 -5.63 -19.52 -8.71
CA LEU A 237 -5.25 -19.12 -10.07
C LEU A 237 -4.80 -20.33 -10.89
N GLU A 238 -4.03 -21.25 -10.30
CA GLU A 238 -3.56 -22.49 -10.93
C GLU A 238 -4.71 -23.44 -11.34
N ASN A 239 -5.79 -23.44 -10.57
CA ASN A 239 -6.95 -24.29 -10.81
C ASN A 239 -8.09 -23.59 -11.58
N SER A 240 -7.88 -22.36 -12.05
CA SER A 240 -8.88 -21.62 -12.81
C SER A 240 -8.84 -21.98 -14.30
N ASP A 241 -10.01 -22.00 -14.95
CA ASP A 241 -10.14 -22.28 -16.38
C ASP A 241 -9.52 -21.15 -17.24
N ASP A 242 -9.30 -21.42 -18.53
CA ASP A 242 -8.70 -20.46 -19.50
C ASP A 242 -9.47 -19.12 -19.66
N ASN A 243 -10.67 -19.00 -19.10
CA ASN A 243 -11.45 -17.77 -19.08
C ASN A 243 -10.96 -16.75 -18.02
N GLY A 244 -10.06 -17.15 -17.12
CA GLY A 244 -9.58 -16.32 -16.00
C GLY A 244 -10.59 -16.24 -14.85
N ILE A 245 -10.16 -15.60 -13.75
CA ILE A 245 -10.96 -15.42 -12.53
C ILE A 245 -10.79 -13.99 -12.00
N THR A 246 -11.89 -13.39 -11.54
CA THR A 246 -11.90 -12.03 -10.99
C THR A 246 -11.56 -12.02 -9.50
N PRO A 247 -11.06 -10.89 -8.94
CA PRO A 247 -10.85 -10.75 -7.50
C PRO A 247 -12.11 -11.08 -6.67
N ARG A 248 -13.29 -10.67 -7.13
CA ARG A 248 -14.56 -10.99 -6.47
C ARG A 248 -14.85 -12.49 -6.42
N GLU A 249 -14.51 -13.24 -7.47
CA GLU A 249 -14.68 -14.69 -7.52
C GLU A 249 -13.67 -15.41 -6.63
N ILE A 250 -12.42 -14.94 -6.60
CA ILE A 250 -11.42 -15.42 -5.63
C ILE A 250 -11.93 -15.21 -4.19
N VAL A 251 -12.51 -14.04 -3.89
CA VAL A 251 -13.10 -13.78 -2.56
C VAL A 251 -14.23 -14.75 -2.24
N LYS A 252 -15.14 -15.02 -3.18
CA LYS A 252 -16.24 -15.99 -2.98
C LYS A 252 -15.72 -17.38 -2.58
N ILE A 253 -14.56 -17.78 -3.10
CA ILE A 253 -13.93 -19.07 -2.78
C ILE A 253 -13.24 -18.99 -1.41
N LEU A 254 -12.33 -18.02 -1.22
CA LEU A 254 -11.50 -17.91 -0.01
C LEU A 254 -12.28 -17.51 1.24
N TYR A 255 -13.33 -16.70 1.09
CA TYR A 255 -14.09 -16.12 2.20
C TYR A 255 -15.50 -16.72 2.31
N ALA A 256 -15.76 -17.89 1.72
CA ALA A 256 -17.07 -18.55 1.73
C ALA A 256 -17.65 -18.75 3.15
N ASN A 257 -16.79 -18.95 4.14
CA ASN A 257 -17.18 -19.16 5.54
C ASN A 257 -17.25 -17.87 6.37
N TYR A 258 -17.03 -16.70 5.75
CA TYR A 258 -17.04 -15.39 6.42
C TYR A 258 -18.26 -14.57 5.99
N PRO A 259 -18.79 -13.67 6.87
CA PRO A 259 -19.90 -12.79 6.52
C PRO A 259 -19.62 -11.93 5.28
N GLU A 260 -20.61 -11.73 4.40
CA GLU A 260 -20.45 -10.93 3.17
C GLU A 260 -20.04 -9.47 3.45
N GLU A 261 -20.33 -8.96 4.65
CA GLU A 261 -19.94 -7.62 5.10
C GLU A 261 -18.42 -7.37 5.04
N VAL A 262 -17.59 -8.42 5.14
CA VAL A 262 -16.13 -8.28 5.03
C VAL A 262 -15.59 -8.47 3.62
N TRP A 263 -16.44 -8.86 2.67
CA TRP A 263 -15.99 -9.26 1.33
C TRP A 263 -15.43 -8.10 0.51
N LEU A 264 -15.90 -6.86 0.71
CA LEU A 264 -15.35 -5.70 0.02
C LEU A 264 -13.89 -5.43 0.44
N ALA A 265 -13.61 -5.53 1.74
CA ALA A 265 -12.24 -5.40 2.26
C ALA A 265 -11.36 -6.58 1.84
N ALA A 266 -11.93 -7.79 1.81
CA ALA A 266 -11.26 -8.98 1.30
C ALA A 266 -10.91 -8.86 -0.19
N GLU A 267 -11.79 -8.28 -1.02
CA GLU A 267 -11.53 -8.05 -2.44
C GLU A 267 -10.36 -7.11 -2.64
N GLN A 268 -10.30 -6.02 -1.87
CA GLN A 268 -9.15 -5.13 -1.87
C GLN A 268 -7.87 -5.86 -1.46
N ASN A 269 -7.93 -6.73 -0.44
CA ASN A 269 -6.78 -7.53 -0.03
C ASN A 269 -6.31 -8.47 -1.16
N VAL A 270 -7.22 -9.16 -1.84
CA VAL A 270 -6.90 -9.99 -3.00
C VAL A 270 -6.23 -9.16 -4.10
N ILE A 271 -6.75 -7.98 -4.42
CA ILE A 271 -6.15 -7.07 -5.42
C ILE A 271 -4.70 -6.73 -5.06
N LEU A 272 -4.41 -6.44 -3.79
CA LEU A 272 -3.05 -6.13 -3.34
C LEU A 272 -2.09 -7.32 -3.47
N HIS A 273 -2.58 -8.54 -3.21
CA HIS A 273 -1.83 -9.76 -3.47
C HIS A 273 -1.55 -9.94 -4.97
N LEU A 274 -2.56 -9.73 -5.83
CA LEU A 274 -2.41 -9.84 -7.28
C LEU A 274 -1.39 -8.82 -7.83
N LEU A 275 -1.46 -7.56 -7.39
CA LEU A 275 -0.51 -6.51 -7.77
C LEU A 275 0.93 -6.86 -7.35
N LYS A 276 1.11 -7.40 -6.14
CA LYS A 276 2.42 -7.89 -5.70
C LYS A 276 2.92 -9.02 -6.59
N LEU A 277 2.08 -10.02 -6.87
CA LEU A 277 2.45 -11.17 -7.70
C LEU A 277 2.87 -10.74 -9.12
N GLU A 278 2.16 -9.77 -9.72
CA GLU A 278 2.56 -9.14 -10.99
C GLU A 278 3.93 -8.45 -10.86
N SER A 279 4.16 -7.65 -9.81
CA SER A 279 5.46 -7.02 -9.55
C SER A 279 6.61 -8.01 -9.35
N ASP A 280 6.32 -9.21 -8.85
CA ASP A 280 7.30 -10.28 -8.65
C ASP A 280 7.58 -11.09 -9.93
N GLY A 281 7.00 -10.69 -11.08
CA GLY A 281 7.20 -11.34 -12.36
C GLY A 281 6.48 -12.69 -12.49
N LYS A 282 5.46 -12.93 -11.66
CA LYS A 282 4.56 -14.09 -11.79
C LYS A 282 3.44 -13.84 -12.82
N ASP A 283 3.77 -13.08 -13.86
CA ASP A 283 2.92 -12.67 -14.98
C ASP A 283 2.28 -13.86 -15.71
N SER A 284 2.88 -15.05 -15.63
CA SER A 284 2.34 -16.28 -16.21
C SER A 284 0.94 -16.64 -15.70
N PHE A 285 0.57 -16.22 -14.50
CA PHE A 285 -0.77 -16.43 -13.93
C PHE A 285 -1.79 -15.37 -14.37
N PHE A 286 -1.33 -14.19 -14.73
CA PHE A 286 -2.18 -13.07 -15.15
C PHE A 286 -2.44 -13.08 -16.65
N TYR A 287 -1.49 -13.61 -17.41
CA TYR A 287 -1.48 -13.60 -18.85
C TYR A 287 -1.26 -15.01 -19.36
N ASN A 288 -2.28 -15.85 -19.18
CA ASN A 288 -2.43 -17.02 -20.02
C ASN A 288 -2.47 -16.48 -21.47
N LYS A 289 -1.43 -16.79 -22.27
CA LYS A 289 -1.20 -16.35 -23.67
C LYS A 289 -2.45 -15.71 -24.25
N THR A 290 -2.51 -14.37 -24.32
CA THR A 290 -3.76 -13.67 -24.62
C THR A 290 -4.19 -14.03 -26.04
N TYR A 291 -5.02 -15.07 -26.17
CA TYR A 291 -5.61 -15.50 -27.41
C TYR A 291 -6.88 -14.70 -27.59
N ARG A 292 -6.87 -13.80 -28.57
CA ARG A 292 -8.01 -12.95 -28.88
C ARG A 292 -8.17 -12.90 -30.38
N SER A 293 -9.39 -13.13 -30.84
CA SER A 293 -9.77 -13.02 -32.24
C SER A 293 -10.57 -11.73 -32.47
N LEU A 294 -10.37 -11.13 -33.62
CA LEU A 294 -11.12 -9.99 -34.14
C LEU A 294 -11.70 -10.38 -35.50
N THR A 295 -12.97 -10.08 -35.70
CA THR A 295 -13.64 -10.26 -36.99
C THR A 295 -13.99 -8.89 -37.56
N ILE A 296 -13.52 -8.60 -38.77
CA ILE A 296 -13.77 -7.33 -39.46
C ILE A 296 -14.59 -7.60 -40.73
N PRO A 297 -15.80 -7.04 -40.86
CA PRO A 297 -16.61 -7.23 -42.05
C PRO A 297 -16.06 -6.44 -43.25
N PHE A 298 -16.17 -7.00 -44.44
CA PHE A 298 -15.84 -6.40 -45.72
C PHE A 298 -17.01 -6.49 -46.69
N PRO A 299 -17.16 -5.55 -47.66
CA PRO A 299 -18.32 -5.53 -48.57
C PRO A 299 -18.42 -6.72 -49.53
N SER A 300 -17.34 -7.50 -49.70
CA SER A 300 -17.36 -8.72 -50.50
C SER A 300 -16.22 -9.67 -50.11
N PRO A 301 -16.34 -10.99 -50.42
CA PRO A 301 -15.28 -11.95 -50.14
C PRO A 301 -13.96 -11.65 -50.87
N ARG A 302 -14.05 -11.02 -52.05
CA ARG A 302 -12.88 -10.59 -52.81
C ARG A 302 -12.09 -9.52 -52.06
N LEU A 303 -12.76 -8.52 -51.48
CA LEU A 303 -12.11 -7.45 -50.72
C LEU A 303 -11.52 -7.98 -49.42
N ALA A 304 -12.23 -8.86 -48.69
CA ALA A 304 -11.69 -9.53 -47.51
C ALA A 304 -10.39 -10.30 -47.83
N THR A 305 -10.37 -11.02 -48.96
CA THR A 305 -9.19 -11.78 -49.40
C THR A 305 -8.01 -10.88 -49.76
N ILE A 306 -8.26 -9.75 -50.43
CA ILE A 306 -7.21 -8.77 -50.78
C ILE A 306 -6.66 -8.16 -49.49
N ALA A 307 -7.52 -7.75 -48.56
CA ALA A 307 -7.11 -7.19 -47.27
C ALA A 307 -6.25 -8.16 -46.47
N ALA A 308 -6.66 -9.43 -46.37
CA ALA A 308 -5.88 -10.47 -45.69
C ALA A 308 -4.47 -10.61 -46.27
N ARG A 309 -4.34 -10.63 -47.61
CA ARG A 309 -3.04 -10.75 -48.28
C ARG A 309 -2.15 -9.55 -48.00
N VAL A 310 -2.67 -8.34 -48.12
CA VAL A 310 -1.89 -7.11 -47.91
C VAL A 310 -1.44 -7.00 -46.45
N LEU A 311 -2.35 -7.22 -45.50
CA LEU A 311 -2.07 -7.08 -44.07
C LEU A 311 -1.18 -8.20 -43.52
N SER A 312 -1.14 -9.36 -44.17
CA SER A 312 -0.25 -10.48 -43.77
C SER A 312 1.22 -10.27 -44.15
N VAL A 313 1.51 -9.33 -45.06
CA VAL A 313 2.91 -8.99 -45.43
C VAL A 313 3.57 -8.19 -44.31
N ASP A 314 2.80 -7.38 -43.58
CA ASP A 314 3.31 -6.59 -42.47
C ASP A 314 3.42 -7.44 -41.20
N LYS A 315 4.64 -7.65 -40.73
CA LYS A 315 4.94 -8.48 -39.55
C LYS A 315 5.03 -7.60 -38.32
N GLU A 316 4.58 -8.12 -37.18
CA GLU A 316 4.77 -7.46 -35.89
C GLU A 316 6.26 -7.25 -35.59
N LEU A 317 6.62 -6.00 -35.26
CA LEU A 317 8.01 -5.60 -34.94
C LEU A 317 8.60 -6.40 -33.77
N LYS A 318 7.75 -6.84 -32.84
CA LYS A 318 8.11 -7.68 -31.70
C LYS A 318 7.50 -9.09 -31.80
N SER A 319 7.91 -9.83 -32.82
CA SER A 319 7.40 -11.20 -33.10
C SER A 319 7.56 -12.23 -31.98
N ASN A 320 8.45 -11.97 -31.01
CA ASN A 320 8.61 -12.77 -29.78
C ASN A 320 7.57 -12.45 -28.70
N GLU A 321 6.95 -11.27 -28.75
CA GLU A 321 5.93 -10.79 -27.80
C GLU A 321 4.51 -10.84 -28.39
N VAL A 322 4.37 -10.77 -29.72
CA VAL A 322 3.09 -10.82 -30.43
C VAL A 322 3.19 -11.72 -31.64
N LEU A 323 2.32 -12.73 -31.70
CA LEU A 323 2.03 -13.49 -32.91
C LEU A 323 0.63 -13.10 -33.41
N ARG A 324 0.56 -12.70 -34.68
CA ARG A 324 -0.67 -12.31 -35.37
C ARG A 324 -0.89 -13.19 -36.59
N THR A 325 -2.05 -13.82 -36.70
CA THR A 325 -2.50 -14.60 -37.86
C THR A 325 -3.73 -13.96 -38.49
N ILE A 326 -3.74 -13.84 -39.81
CA ILE A 326 -4.81 -13.16 -40.55
C ILE A 326 -5.31 -14.10 -41.65
N HIS A 327 -6.63 -14.31 -41.70
CA HIS A 327 -7.29 -15.14 -42.71
C HIS A 327 -8.61 -14.49 -43.14
N ALA A 328 -8.95 -14.63 -44.42
CA ALA A 328 -10.26 -14.24 -44.92
C ALA A 328 -11.18 -15.45 -44.98
N LYS A 329 -12.44 -15.28 -44.58
CA LYS A 329 -13.50 -16.28 -44.70
C LYS A 329 -14.79 -15.56 -45.06
N ASP A 330 -15.37 -15.90 -46.20
CA ASP A 330 -16.56 -15.21 -46.74
C ASP A 330 -16.33 -13.69 -46.78
N GLU A 331 -17.27 -12.90 -46.27
CA GLU A 331 -17.20 -11.43 -46.20
C GLU A 331 -16.42 -10.93 -44.96
N GLU A 332 -15.70 -11.80 -44.27
CA GLU A 332 -15.04 -11.49 -43.00
C GLU A 332 -13.53 -11.65 -43.08
N LEU A 333 -12.83 -10.72 -42.42
CA LEU A 333 -11.41 -10.82 -42.10
C LEU A 333 -11.27 -11.25 -40.63
N LEU A 334 -10.80 -12.48 -40.42
CA LEU A 334 -10.49 -13.02 -39.10
C LEU A 334 -9.02 -12.74 -38.76
N VAL A 335 -8.79 -12.10 -37.61
CA VAL A 335 -7.45 -11.82 -37.11
C VAL A 335 -7.29 -12.37 -35.70
N GLU A 336 -6.32 -13.24 -35.52
CA GLU A 336 -6.01 -13.87 -34.24
C GLU A 336 -4.71 -13.32 -33.68
N PHE A 337 -4.74 -12.95 -32.41
CA PHE A 337 -3.61 -12.43 -31.68
C PHE A 337 -3.25 -13.41 -30.58
N LYS A 338 -1.94 -13.57 -30.39
CA LYS A 338 -1.34 -14.23 -29.24
C LYS A 338 -0.25 -13.31 -28.70
N CYS A 339 -0.55 -12.67 -27.58
CA CYS A 339 0.31 -11.65 -26.98
C CYS A 339 0.86 -12.08 -25.62
N SER A 340 2.04 -11.55 -25.28
CA SER A 340 2.67 -11.68 -23.96
C SER A 340 2.06 -10.78 -22.90
N SER A 341 1.30 -9.75 -23.28
CA SER A 341 0.59 -8.85 -22.35
C SER A 341 -0.58 -8.12 -23.02
N VAL A 342 -1.50 -7.58 -22.22
CA VAL A 342 -2.63 -6.74 -22.68
C VAL A 342 -2.15 -5.43 -23.30
N ARG A 343 -1.04 -4.85 -22.78
CA ARG A 343 -0.43 -3.66 -23.38
C ARG A 343 -0.02 -3.93 -24.82
N MET A 344 0.62 -5.08 -25.07
CA MET A 344 1.03 -5.48 -26.41
C MET A 344 -0.17 -5.78 -27.31
N LEU A 345 -1.21 -6.45 -26.78
CA LEU A 345 -2.46 -6.63 -27.52
C LEU A 345 -3.06 -5.30 -27.97
N ARG A 346 -3.18 -4.32 -27.05
CA ARG A 346 -3.75 -3.00 -27.37
C ARG A 346 -2.95 -2.28 -28.46
N VAL A 347 -1.62 -2.32 -28.37
CA VAL A 347 -0.73 -1.69 -29.36
C VAL A 347 -0.89 -2.36 -30.73
N SER A 348 -0.85 -3.69 -30.78
CA SER A 348 -0.97 -4.43 -32.05
C SER A 348 -2.36 -4.33 -32.67
N VAL A 349 -3.43 -4.30 -31.87
CA VAL A 349 -4.80 -4.07 -32.37
C VAL A 349 -4.95 -2.66 -32.95
N ASN A 350 -4.44 -1.63 -32.29
CA ASN A 350 -4.50 -0.26 -32.81
C ASN A 350 -3.73 -0.14 -34.13
N SER A 351 -2.51 -0.69 -34.19
CA SER A 351 -1.71 -0.71 -35.42
C SER A 351 -2.43 -1.46 -36.55
N LEU A 352 -3.06 -2.60 -36.27
CA LEU A 352 -3.87 -3.32 -37.25
C LEU A 352 -5.01 -2.45 -37.78
N MET A 353 -5.75 -1.75 -36.91
CA MET A 353 -6.87 -0.91 -37.33
C MET A 353 -6.41 0.23 -38.24
N ASP A 354 -5.28 0.86 -37.94
CA ASP A 354 -4.71 1.90 -38.81
C ASP A 354 -4.38 1.35 -40.21
N MET A 355 -3.81 0.14 -40.28
CA MET A 355 -3.53 -0.53 -41.54
C MET A 355 -4.81 -0.93 -42.29
N VAL A 356 -5.82 -1.44 -41.59
CA VAL A 356 -7.13 -1.77 -42.18
C VAL A 356 -7.76 -0.52 -42.79
N ILE A 357 -7.74 0.62 -42.08
CA ILE A 357 -8.24 1.90 -42.60
C ILE A 357 -7.47 2.35 -43.85
N MET A 358 -6.14 2.18 -43.87
CA MET A 358 -5.33 2.50 -45.04
C MET A 358 -5.71 1.62 -46.24
N VAL A 359 -5.89 0.31 -46.01
CA VAL A 359 -6.27 -0.66 -47.04
C VAL A 359 -7.66 -0.36 -47.58
N THR A 360 -8.65 -0.09 -46.72
CA THR A 360 -10.02 0.22 -47.17
C THR A 360 -10.08 1.53 -47.93
N ARG A 361 -9.39 2.59 -47.48
CA ARG A 361 -9.29 3.85 -48.24
C ARG A 361 -8.63 3.66 -49.60
N THR A 362 -7.60 2.81 -49.67
CA THR A 362 -6.95 2.49 -50.94
C THR A 362 -7.91 1.74 -51.85
N MET A 363 -8.64 0.75 -51.31
CA MET A 363 -9.66 0.02 -52.06
C MET A 363 -10.73 0.96 -52.61
N ASP A 364 -11.27 1.90 -51.81
CA ASP A 364 -12.27 2.87 -52.25
C ASP A 364 -11.79 3.77 -53.40
N VAL A 365 -10.49 4.12 -53.41
CA VAL A 365 -9.87 4.90 -54.51
C VAL A 365 -9.75 4.09 -55.80
N PHE A 366 -9.63 2.77 -55.71
CA PHE A 366 -9.51 1.86 -56.85
C PHE A 366 -10.78 1.05 -57.15
N ASP A 367 -11.86 1.25 -56.39
CA ASP A 367 -13.11 0.52 -56.59
C ASP A 367 -13.82 1.10 -57.83
N GLY A 368 -13.66 0.40 -58.96
CA GLY A 368 -14.00 0.86 -60.30
C GLY A 368 -12.82 0.86 -61.29
N TRP A 369 -11.59 0.65 -60.83
CA TRP A 369 -10.40 0.60 -61.69
C TRP A 369 -10.26 -0.77 -62.38
N THR A 370 -10.12 -0.79 -63.70
CA THR A 370 -9.76 -1.99 -64.47
C THR A 370 -8.32 -1.88 -64.98
N PRO A 371 -7.50 -2.96 -64.92
CA PRO A 371 -6.13 -2.93 -65.43
C PRO A 371 -6.13 -2.82 -66.96
N GLY A 372 -6.07 -1.59 -67.47
CA GLY A 372 -6.07 -1.30 -68.92
C GLY A 372 -6.05 0.20 -69.29
N GLU A 373 -6.20 1.12 -68.34
CA GLU A 373 -6.33 2.56 -68.64
C GLU A 373 -5.01 3.36 -68.60
N LEU A 374 -3.84 2.72 -68.48
CA LEU A 374 -2.53 3.40 -68.42
C LEU A 374 -1.78 3.48 -69.76
N ASP A 375 -2.44 3.24 -70.90
CA ASP A 375 -1.82 3.27 -72.23
C ASP A 375 -2.53 4.23 -73.23
N LYS A 376 -2.97 5.41 -72.74
CA LYS A 376 -3.38 6.54 -73.59
C LYS A 376 -2.94 7.89 -73.06
#